data_AF-A0A6I3G6B6-F1
#
_entry.id   AF-A0A6I3G6B6-F1
#
_cell.length_a   1.000
_cell.length_b   1.000
_cell.length_c   1.000
_cell.angle_alpha   90.00
_cell.angle_beta   90.00
_cell.angle_gamma   90.00
#
_symmetry.space_group_name_H-M   'P 1'
#
loop_
_entity.id
_entity.type
_entity.pdbx_description
1 polymer ?
#
loop_
_entity_poly.entity_id
_entity_poly.type
_entity_poly.pdbx_seq_one_letter_code
_entity_poly.pdbx_strand_id
1 'polypeptide(L)'
;FLIAATAEMNRPPFDLVEAEQELVGGFNTEYSSIRFALFFLAEFMNTITMSALIVTLFFGGPQPITIGNVTLDIPLLPNALEGTVWLLLKVLVFLYIYVWFRATLPRFRYDQLMDLGWKVLIPASLGWFMLLAAQRVGRDAGWDQIVVTLVSALVLIGGYALLQLAQKVSRSNREKDGASF
;
A
#
# COMPACT_ATOMS: atom_id res chain seq x y z
N PHE A 1 -1.18 2.13 2.05
CA PHE A 1 0.27 1.86 2.13
C PHE A 1 0.62 0.51 1.52
N LEU A 2 0.14 -0.61 2.05
CA LEU A 2 0.47 -1.95 1.53
C LEU A 2 0.21 -2.13 0.02
N ILE A 3 -0.96 -1.70 -0.47
CA ILE A 3 -1.29 -1.73 -1.92
C ILE A 3 -0.31 -0.88 -2.74
N ALA A 4 0.02 0.33 -2.26
CA ALA A 4 0.94 1.24 -2.94
C ALA A 4 2.39 0.71 -2.93
N ALA A 5 2.85 0.15 -1.80
CA ALA A 5 4.14 -0.50 -1.70
C ALA A 5 4.26 -1.72 -2.61
N THR A 6 3.18 -2.51 -2.75
CA THR A 6 3.13 -3.62 -3.70
C THR A 6 3.25 -3.13 -5.15
N ALA A 7 2.60 -2.01 -5.48
CA ALA A 7 2.69 -1.39 -6.81
C ALA A 7 4.10 -0.82 -7.10
N GLU A 8 4.75 -0.21 -6.11
CA GLU A 8 6.10 0.34 -6.24
C GLU A 8 7.17 -0.74 -6.46
N MET A 9 6.99 -1.92 -5.86
CA MET A 9 7.88 -3.06 -6.08
C MET A 9 7.85 -3.61 -7.51
N ASN A 10 6.86 -3.22 -8.32
CA ASN A 10 6.61 -3.78 -9.65
C ASN A 10 6.58 -5.32 -9.66
N ARG A 11 6.08 -5.92 -8.57
CA ARG A 11 5.98 -7.38 -8.40
C ARG A 11 4.55 -7.84 -8.69
N PRO A 12 4.34 -9.12 -9.07
CA PRO A 12 2.99 -9.66 -9.24
C PRO A 12 2.16 -9.43 -7.97
N PRO A 13 0.97 -8.81 -8.08
CA PRO A 13 0.12 -8.71 -9.26
C PRO A 13 0.25 -7.41 -10.09
N PHE A 14 1.17 -6.50 -9.74
CA PHE A 14 1.43 -5.21 -10.41
C PHE A 14 2.75 -5.21 -11.20
N ASP A 15 2.97 -6.29 -11.93
CA ASP A 15 4.20 -6.56 -12.67
C ASP A 15 4.12 -6.00 -14.10
N LEU A 16 4.34 -4.69 -14.24
CA LEU A 16 4.16 -3.96 -15.50
C LEU A 16 5.48 -3.73 -16.26
N VAL A 17 6.59 -3.61 -15.54
CA VAL A 17 7.92 -3.38 -16.12
C VAL A 17 8.48 -4.66 -16.74
N GLU A 18 8.24 -5.84 -16.14
CA GLU A 18 8.62 -7.10 -16.79
C GLU A 18 7.67 -7.41 -17.96
N ALA A 19 6.38 -7.08 -17.88
CA ALA A 19 5.37 -7.48 -18.86
C ALA A 19 5.37 -6.68 -20.19
N GLU A 20 5.64 -5.37 -20.21
CA GLU A 20 5.92 -4.67 -21.49
C GLU A 20 7.20 -5.19 -22.13
N GLN A 21 8.12 -5.66 -21.29
CA GLN A 21 9.35 -6.29 -21.70
C GLN A 21 9.17 -7.78 -22.07
N GLU A 22 8.08 -8.47 -21.73
CA GLU A 22 7.83 -9.88 -22.12
C GLU A 22 7.67 -10.05 -23.65
N LEU A 23 7.47 -8.95 -24.41
CA LEU A 23 7.48 -8.97 -25.89
C LEU A 23 8.89 -8.94 -26.52
N VAL A 24 9.94 -8.55 -25.78
CA VAL A 24 11.33 -8.42 -26.30
C VAL A 24 12.40 -8.96 -25.31
N GLY A 25 11.99 -9.42 -24.13
CA GLY A 25 12.83 -9.89 -23.03
C GLY A 25 13.75 -8.81 -22.48
N GLY A 26 13.27 -7.78 -21.79
CA GLY A 26 14.09 -6.59 -21.47
C GLY A 26 15.33 -6.80 -20.59
N PHE A 27 15.32 -6.50 -19.28
CA PHE A 27 16.58 -6.58 -18.50
C PHE A 27 17.13 -8.03 -18.39
N ASN A 28 16.27 -9.03 -18.60
CA ASN A 28 16.65 -10.44 -18.62
C ASN A 28 17.46 -10.85 -19.87
N THR A 29 17.38 -10.11 -20.99
CA THR A 29 18.24 -10.37 -22.16
C THR A 29 19.36 -9.34 -22.34
N GLU A 30 19.18 -8.13 -21.79
CA GLU A 30 20.16 -7.04 -21.92
C GLU A 30 21.35 -7.18 -20.94
N TYR A 31 21.17 -7.82 -19.78
CA TYR A 31 22.19 -7.94 -18.76
C TYR A 31 22.61 -9.39 -18.51
N SER A 32 23.93 -9.63 -18.40
CA SER A 32 24.52 -10.94 -18.09
C SER A 32 25.32 -10.94 -16.79
N SER A 33 25.44 -12.11 -16.17
CA SER A 33 26.34 -12.41 -15.05
C SER A 33 26.11 -11.50 -13.82
N ILE A 34 27.13 -10.76 -13.38
CA ILE A 34 27.08 -9.95 -12.15
C ILE A 34 26.07 -8.80 -12.27
N ARG A 35 25.93 -8.19 -13.45
CA ARG A 35 24.98 -7.08 -13.63
C ARG A 35 23.54 -7.57 -13.44
N PHE A 36 23.23 -8.73 -13.99
CA PHE A 36 21.95 -9.41 -13.77
C PHE A 36 21.73 -9.74 -12.29
N ALA A 37 22.74 -10.28 -11.60
CA ALA A 37 22.63 -10.59 -10.17
C ALA A 37 22.36 -9.34 -9.31
N LEU A 38 22.94 -8.19 -9.66
CA LEU A 38 22.70 -6.93 -8.95
C LEU A 38 21.26 -6.41 -9.12
N PHE A 39 20.65 -6.58 -10.30
CA PHE A 39 19.24 -6.25 -10.51
C PHE A 39 18.31 -7.11 -9.65
N PHE A 40 18.51 -8.43 -9.65
CA PHE A 40 17.72 -9.33 -8.80
C PHE A 40 17.93 -9.02 -7.32
N LEU A 41 19.18 -8.80 -6.90
CA LEU A 41 19.48 -8.43 -5.52
C LEU A 41 18.75 -7.14 -5.12
N ALA A 42 18.78 -6.11 -5.95
CA ALA A 42 18.08 -4.85 -5.68
C ALA A 42 16.56 -5.04 -5.56
N GLU A 43 15.96 -5.85 -6.42
CA GLU A 43 14.52 -6.14 -6.39
C GLU A 43 14.11 -6.91 -5.11
N PHE A 44 14.92 -7.90 -4.70
CA PHE A 44 14.71 -8.61 -3.43
C PHE A 44 14.94 -7.70 -2.22
N MET A 45 15.98 -6.87 -2.25
CA MET A 45 16.26 -5.90 -1.18
C MET A 45 15.14 -4.87 -1.05
N ASN A 46 14.54 -4.41 -2.15
CA ASN A 46 13.38 -3.52 -2.11
C ASN A 46 12.20 -4.18 -1.39
N THR A 47 11.93 -5.45 -1.70
CA THR A 47 10.86 -6.22 -1.08
C THR A 47 11.03 -6.33 0.44
N ILE A 48 12.26 -6.59 0.89
CA ILE A 48 12.62 -6.66 2.32
C ILE A 48 12.49 -5.28 2.98
N THR A 49 13.01 -4.23 2.34
CA THR A 49 13.05 -2.87 2.88
C THR A 49 11.64 -2.32 3.08
N MET A 50 10.77 -2.46 2.09
CA MET A 50 9.37 -2.06 2.19
C MET A 50 8.61 -2.87 3.24
N SER A 51 8.88 -4.18 3.37
CA SER A 51 8.31 -4.99 4.44
C SER A 51 8.73 -4.46 5.82
N ALA A 52 10.00 -4.08 5.98
CA ALA A 52 10.49 -3.45 7.20
C ALA A 52 9.85 -2.08 7.47
N LEU A 53 9.60 -1.27 6.43
CA LEU A 53 8.86 -0.01 6.56
C LEU A 53 7.41 -0.23 6.99
N ILE A 54 6.71 -1.23 6.43
CA ILE A 54 5.35 -1.59 6.86
C ILE A 54 5.34 -1.94 8.35
N VAL A 55 6.27 -2.80 8.78
CA VAL A 55 6.34 -3.25 10.17
C VAL A 55 6.65 -2.09 11.11
N THR A 56 7.59 -1.22 10.73
CA THR A 56 8.03 -0.10 11.56
C THR A 56 6.96 0.97 11.69
N LEU A 57 6.28 1.34 10.59
CA LEU A 57 5.30 2.42 10.58
C LEU A 57 3.93 2.00 11.13
N PHE A 58 3.51 0.74 10.92
CA PHE A 58 2.14 0.32 11.21
C PHE A 58 2.04 -0.78 12.29
N PHE A 59 3.06 -1.63 12.49
CA PHE A 59 3.00 -2.79 13.39
C PHE A 59 3.87 -2.64 14.65
N GLY A 60 4.21 -1.41 15.03
CA GLY A 60 4.95 -1.12 16.25
C GLY A 60 6.42 -1.56 16.22
N GLY A 61 6.98 -1.81 15.02
CA GLY A 61 8.42 -2.05 14.84
C GLY A 61 8.96 -3.20 15.70
N PRO A 62 10.06 -2.99 16.45
CA PRO A 62 10.71 -4.01 17.29
C PRO A 62 9.91 -4.42 18.52
N GLN A 63 8.80 -3.76 18.85
CA GLN A 63 8.09 -4.05 20.09
C GLN A 63 7.43 -5.45 20.03
N PRO A 64 7.57 -6.27 21.10
CA PRO A 64 6.85 -7.53 21.21
C PRO A 64 5.33 -7.31 21.15
N ILE A 65 4.62 -8.28 20.57
CA ILE A 65 3.17 -8.19 20.43
C ILE A 65 2.56 -8.30 21.82
N THR A 66 1.99 -7.17 22.28
CA THR A 66 1.29 -7.08 23.56
C THR A 66 -0.21 -7.09 23.29
N ILE A 67 -0.91 -8.13 23.71
CA ILE A 67 -2.38 -8.22 23.63
C ILE A 67 -2.91 -8.12 25.05
N GLY A 68 -3.42 -6.94 25.43
CA GLY A 68 -3.87 -6.68 26.79
C GLY A 68 -2.72 -6.72 27.81
N ASN A 69 -2.83 -7.57 28.83
CA ASN A 69 -1.80 -7.74 29.88
C ASN A 69 -0.78 -8.85 29.57
N VAL A 70 -0.85 -9.49 28.40
CA VAL A 70 0.07 -10.57 28.04
C VAL A 70 1.05 -10.07 26.99
N THR A 71 2.29 -9.87 27.41
CA THR A 71 3.44 -9.71 26.52
C THR A 71 3.91 -11.10 26.09
N LEU A 72 3.89 -11.38 24.79
CA LEU A 72 4.55 -12.55 24.23
C LEU A 72 6.07 -12.33 24.29
N ASP A 73 6.64 -12.56 25.47
CA ASP A 73 8.07 -12.58 25.69
C ASP A 73 8.62 -13.94 25.26
N ILE A 74 9.79 -13.94 24.61
CA ILE A 74 10.47 -15.15 24.19
C ILE A 74 11.42 -15.53 25.33
N PRO A 75 11.12 -16.57 26.15
CA PRO A 75 11.80 -16.83 27.43
C PRO A 75 13.30 -17.16 27.35
N LEU A 76 13.88 -17.19 26.15
CA LEU A 76 15.23 -17.67 25.84
C LEU A 76 16.15 -16.59 25.27
N LEU A 77 15.66 -15.37 25.00
CA LEU A 77 16.46 -14.31 24.38
C LEU A 77 16.65 -13.12 25.33
N PRO A 78 17.86 -12.56 25.45
CA PRO A 78 18.07 -11.31 26.16
C PRO A 78 17.19 -10.19 25.59
N ASN A 79 16.61 -9.35 26.45
CA ASN A 79 15.70 -8.23 26.08
C ASN A 79 16.20 -7.35 24.93
N ALA A 80 17.53 -7.25 24.71
CA ALA A 80 18.12 -6.50 23.61
C ALA A 80 17.97 -7.19 22.23
N LEU A 81 17.99 -8.52 22.18
CA LEU A 81 17.84 -9.30 20.94
C LEU A 81 16.38 -9.62 20.64
N GLU A 82 15.53 -9.65 21.68
CA GLU A 82 14.10 -9.93 21.57
C GLU A 82 13.43 -9.01 20.53
N GLY A 83 13.70 -7.70 20.59
CA GLY A 83 13.10 -6.74 19.66
C GLY A 83 13.56 -6.91 18.20
N THR A 84 14.81 -7.32 17.99
CA THR A 84 15.34 -7.59 16.63
C THR A 84 14.69 -8.85 16.05
N VAL A 85 14.51 -9.88 16.88
CA VAL A 85 13.85 -11.12 16.47
C VAL A 85 12.38 -10.87 16.13
N TRP A 86 11.67 -10.06 16.91
CA TRP A 86 10.28 -9.67 16.60
C TRP A 86 10.17 -8.86 15.32
N LEU A 87 11.08 -7.92 15.09
CA LEU A 87 11.13 -7.16 13.84
C LEU A 87 11.33 -8.10 12.64
N LEU A 88 12.31 -9.00 12.72
CA LEU A 88 12.58 -9.98 11.66
C LEU A 88 11.39 -10.92 11.42
N LEU A 89 10.75 -11.40 12.49
CA LEU A 89 9.60 -12.29 12.40
C LEU A 89 8.41 -11.59 11.73
N LYS A 90 8.11 -10.35 12.12
CA LYS A 90 7.06 -9.55 11.47
C LYS A 90 7.40 -9.29 10.01
N VAL A 91 8.66 -8.99 9.68
CA VAL A 91 9.11 -8.81 8.28
C VAL A 91 8.92 -10.10 7.49
N LEU A 92 9.27 -11.26 8.04
CA LEU A 92 9.07 -12.57 7.39
C LEU A 92 7.59 -12.84 7.11
N VAL A 93 6.68 -12.45 8.01
CA VAL A 93 5.23 -12.55 7.77
C VAL A 93 4.83 -11.70 6.55
N PHE A 94 5.33 -10.47 6.43
CA PHE A 94 5.04 -9.64 5.25
C PHE A 94 5.65 -10.19 3.96
N LEU A 95 6.87 -10.72 4.02
CA LEU A 95 7.47 -11.42 2.88
C LEU A 95 6.61 -12.62 2.44
N TYR A 96 6.09 -13.39 3.40
CA TYR A 96 5.15 -14.47 3.11
C TYR A 96 3.85 -13.96 2.47
N ILE A 97 3.29 -12.84 2.95
CA ILE A 97 2.11 -12.21 2.36
C ILE A 97 2.38 -11.83 0.89
N TYR A 98 3.56 -11.29 0.55
CA TYR A 98 3.90 -10.98 -0.84
C TYR A 98 3.96 -12.23 -1.73
N VAL A 99 4.53 -13.32 -1.22
CA VAL A 99 4.52 -14.61 -1.93
C VAL A 99 3.09 -15.13 -2.09
N TRP A 100 2.25 -14.97 -1.07
CA TRP A 100 0.86 -15.39 -1.11
C TRP A 100 0.01 -14.57 -2.08
N PHE A 101 0.23 -13.26 -2.14
CA PHE A 101 -0.42 -12.37 -3.10
C PHE A 101 -0.10 -12.74 -4.54
N ARG A 102 1.17 -13.07 -4.82
CA ARG A 102 1.58 -13.59 -6.12
C ARG A 102 0.85 -14.88 -6.49
N ALA A 103 0.56 -15.75 -5.52
CA ALA A 103 -0.10 -17.02 -5.77
C ALA A 103 -1.62 -16.91 -5.93
N THR A 104 -2.25 -15.89 -5.33
CA THR A 104 -3.73 -15.78 -5.25
C THR A 104 -4.33 -14.77 -6.20
N LEU A 105 -3.64 -13.65 -6.47
CA LEU A 105 -4.22 -12.55 -7.22
C LEU A 105 -3.92 -12.67 -8.72
N PRO A 106 -4.92 -12.47 -9.60
CA PRO A 106 -4.68 -12.36 -11.02
C PRO A 106 -3.89 -11.07 -11.32
N ARG A 107 -3.13 -11.09 -12.42
CA ARG A 107 -2.34 -9.94 -12.89
C ARG A 107 -3.26 -8.75 -13.23
N PHE A 108 -2.87 -7.54 -12.85
CA PHE A 108 -3.56 -6.29 -13.20
C PHE A 108 -2.96 -5.65 -14.45
N ARG A 109 -3.80 -5.05 -15.28
CA ARG A 109 -3.36 -4.24 -16.43
C ARG A 109 -2.93 -2.84 -15.98
N TYR A 110 -2.00 -2.21 -16.73
CA TYR A 110 -1.52 -0.84 -16.50
C TYR A 110 -2.67 0.16 -16.29
N ASP A 111 -3.66 0.13 -17.19
CA ASP A 111 -4.82 1.04 -17.13
C ASP A 111 -5.64 0.87 -15.84
N GLN A 112 -5.78 -0.36 -15.35
CA GLN A 112 -6.50 -0.65 -14.11
C GLN A 112 -5.73 -0.18 -12.88
N LEU A 113 -4.40 -0.33 -12.89
CA LEU A 113 -3.54 0.20 -11.84
C LEU A 113 -3.59 1.73 -11.80
N MET A 114 -3.52 2.37 -12.96
CA MET A 114 -3.57 3.83 -13.06
C MET A 114 -4.92 4.37 -12.57
N ASP A 115 -6.01 3.73 -12.95
CA ASP A 115 -7.34 4.06 -12.43
C ASP A 115 -7.44 3.84 -10.91
N LEU A 116 -6.90 2.75 -10.37
CA LEU A 116 -6.86 2.48 -8.93
C LEU A 116 -6.06 3.56 -8.18
N GLY A 117 -4.85 3.89 -8.66
CA GLY A 117 -3.98 4.88 -8.06
C GLY A 117 -4.63 6.27 -8.03
N TRP A 118 -5.02 6.78 -9.19
CA TRP A 118 -5.46 8.15 -9.33
C TRP A 118 -6.90 8.38 -8.89
N LYS A 119 -7.81 7.45 -9.17
CA LYS A 119 -9.25 7.65 -8.90
C LYS A 119 -9.67 7.14 -7.53
N VAL A 120 -8.93 6.20 -6.94
CA VAL A 120 -9.29 5.57 -5.66
C VAL A 120 -8.28 5.91 -4.56
N LEU A 121 -7.00 5.60 -4.73
CA LEU A 121 -6.01 5.70 -3.66
C LEU A 121 -5.70 7.14 -3.26
N ILE A 122 -5.54 8.06 -4.23
CA ILE A 122 -5.28 9.48 -3.94
C ILE A 122 -6.45 10.12 -3.19
N PRO A 123 -7.71 10.08 -3.70
CA PRO A 123 -8.84 10.65 -2.96
C PRO A 123 -9.07 10.00 -1.60
N ALA A 124 -8.88 8.68 -1.49
CA ALA A 124 -9.03 7.98 -0.22
C ALA A 124 -7.98 8.40 0.82
N SER A 125 -6.72 8.57 0.41
CA SER A 125 -5.66 8.99 1.34
C SER A 125 -5.86 10.44 1.82
N LEU A 126 -6.28 11.35 0.93
CA LEU A 126 -6.62 12.71 1.29
C LEU A 126 -7.84 12.76 2.23
N GLY A 127 -8.88 11.98 1.94
CA GLY A 127 -10.06 11.90 2.81
C GLY A 127 -9.72 11.38 4.21
N TRP A 128 -8.86 10.35 4.30
CA TRP A 128 -8.38 9.84 5.57
C TRP A 128 -7.58 10.87 6.36
N PHE A 129 -6.70 11.61 5.68
CA PHE A 129 -5.94 12.70 6.28
C PHE A 129 -6.85 13.81 6.84
N MET A 130 -7.85 14.24 6.06
CA MET A 130 -8.83 15.24 6.51
C MET A 130 -9.62 14.77 7.72
N LEU A 131 -10.01 13.49 7.76
CA LEU A 131 -10.69 12.90 8.91
C LEU A 131 -9.81 12.99 10.17
N LEU A 132 -8.56 12.54 10.08
CA LEU A 132 -7.63 12.59 11.21
C LEU A 132 -7.37 14.03 11.69
N ALA A 133 -7.23 14.98 10.76
CA ALA A 133 -7.06 16.39 11.08
C ALA A 133 -8.28 16.95 11.82
N ALA A 134 -9.49 16.69 11.32
CA ALA A 134 -10.73 17.12 11.95
C ALA A 134 -10.91 16.51 13.35
N GLN A 135 -10.57 15.23 13.50
CA GLN A 135 -10.60 14.54 14.80
C GLN A 135 -9.62 15.13 15.82
N ARG A 136 -8.43 15.55 15.36
CA ARG A 136 -7.43 16.16 16.23
C ARG A 136 -7.85 17.55 16.68
N VAL A 137 -8.33 18.39 15.76
CA VAL A 137 -8.86 19.72 16.08
C VAL A 137 -10.09 19.64 16.99
N GLY A 138 -11.01 18.70 16.73
CA GLY A 138 -12.19 18.51 17.57
C GLY A 138 -11.84 18.12 19.00
N ARG A 139 -10.79 17.30 19.19
CA ARG A 139 -10.28 16.95 20.51
C ARG A 139 -9.66 18.14 21.23
N ASP A 140 -8.86 18.95 20.52
CA ASP A 140 -8.21 20.14 21.08
C ASP A 140 -9.25 21.22 21.48
N ALA A 141 -10.38 21.29 20.76
CA ALA A 141 -11.49 22.19 21.05
C ALA A 141 -12.48 21.66 22.11
N GLY A 142 -12.30 20.43 22.59
CA GLY A 142 -13.19 19.80 23.59
C GLY A 142 -14.57 19.42 23.06
N TRP A 143 -14.73 19.24 21.74
CA TRP A 143 -15.99 18.81 21.13
C TRP A 143 -16.22 17.31 21.35
N ASP A 144 -17.49 16.89 21.25
CA ASP A 144 -17.82 15.47 21.27
C ASP A 144 -17.22 14.77 20.03
N GLN A 145 -16.25 13.90 20.29
CA GLN A 145 -15.50 13.14 19.28
C GLN A 145 -16.45 12.35 18.36
N ILE A 146 -17.59 11.88 18.88
CA ILE A 146 -18.56 11.09 18.12
C ILE A 146 -19.23 11.98 17.07
N VAL A 147 -19.66 13.19 17.45
CA VAL A 147 -20.30 14.15 16.56
C VAL A 147 -19.32 14.60 15.47
N VAL A 148 -18.08 14.93 15.84
CA VAL A 148 -17.04 15.33 14.87
C VAL A 148 -16.74 14.21 13.88
N THR A 149 -16.75 12.95 14.33
CA THR A 149 -16.52 11.78 13.46
C THR A 149 -17.66 11.61 12.47
N LEU A 150 -18.90 11.68 12.94
CA LEU A 150 -20.09 11.51 12.10
C LEU A 150 -20.20 12.63 11.05
N VAL A 151 -20.00 13.88 11.46
CA VAL A 151 -20.04 15.03 10.53
C VAL A 151 -18.91 14.94 9.51
N SER A 152 -17.69 14.63 9.94
CA SER A 152 -16.54 14.50 9.04
C SER A 152 -16.72 13.34 8.06
N ALA A 153 -17.24 12.20 8.53
CA ALA A 153 -17.56 11.06 7.68
C ALA A 153 -18.64 11.40 6.64
N LEU A 154 -19.70 12.10 7.03
CA LEU A 154 -20.75 12.56 6.11
C LEU A 154 -20.21 13.51 5.04
N VAL A 155 -19.37 14.47 5.43
CA VAL A 155 -18.73 15.41 4.49
C VAL A 155 -17.84 14.66 3.50
N LEU A 156 -17.06 13.69 3.98
CA LEU A 156 -16.18 12.88 3.12
C LEU A 156 -16.97 11.97 2.18
N ILE A 157 -18.06 11.36 2.65
CA ILE A 157 -18.96 10.55 1.80
C ILE A 157 -19.61 11.44 0.73
N GLY A 158 -20.08 12.63 1.10
CA GLY A 158 -20.63 13.60 0.16
C GLY A 158 -19.60 14.04 -0.89
N GLY A 159 -18.39 14.39 -0.45
CA GLY A 159 -17.28 14.74 -1.34
C GLY A 159 -16.88 13.60 -2.27
N TYR A 160 -16.82 12.37 -1.77
CA TYR A 160 -16.54 11.19 -2.58
C TYR A 160 -17.64 10.91 -3.60
N ALA A 161 -18.91 11.05 -3.22
CA ALA A 161 -20.04 10.88 -4.14
C ALA A 161 -20.02 11.93 -5.27
N LEU A 162 -19.73 13.19 -4.94
CA LEU A 162 -19.57 14.25 -5.95
C LEU A 162 -18.42 13.96 -6.90
N LEU A 163 -17.29 13.47 -6.38
CA LEU A 163 -16.14 13.10 -7.19
C LEU A 163 -16.47 11.93 -8.15
N GLN A 164 -17.21 10.93 -7.68
CA GLN A 164 -17.69 9.83 -8.52
C GLN A 164 -18.67 10.30 -9.60
N LEU A 165 -19.59 11.21 -9.26
CA LEU A 165 -20.49 11.82 -10.24
C LEU A 165 -19.73 12.60 -11.30
N ALA A 166 -18.73 13.40 -10.90
CA ALA A 166 -17.88 14.14 -11.81
C ALA A 166 -17.11 13.22 -12.76
N GLN A 167 -16.55 12.12 -12.25
CA GLN A 167 -15.88 11.11 -13.07
C GLN A 167 -16.83 10.42 -14.03
N LYS A 168 -18.07 10.12 -13.62
CA LYS A 168 -19.11 9.53 -14.47
C LYS A 168 -19.52 10.48 -15.61
N VAL A 169 -19.73 11.76 -15.32
CA VAL A 169 -20.02 12.79 -16.32
C VAL A 169 -18.85 12.95 -17.30
N SER A 170 -17.61 12.99 -16.80
CA SER A 170 -16.42 13.06 -17.64
C SER A 170 -16.29 11.87 -18.60
N ARG A 171 -16.54 10.65 -18.12
CA ARG A 171 -16.58 9.45 -19.00
C ARG A 171 -17.64 9.57 -20.09
N SER A 172 -18.87 9.96 -19.71
CA SER A 172 -19.96 10.13 -20.68
C SER A 172 -19.67 11.20 -21.74
N ASN A 173 -19.01 12.30 -21.38
CA ASN A 173 -18.61 13.33 -22.34
C ASN A 173 -17.53 12.82 -23.30
N ARG A 174 -16.53 12.08 -22.81
CA ARG A 174 -15.49 11.48 -23.67
C ARG A 174 -16.06 10.47 -24.67
N GLU A 175 -17.10 9.72 -24.28
CA GLU A 175 -17.80 8.80 -25.19
C GLU A 175 -18.58 9.55 -26.28
N LYS A 176 -19.22 10.68 -25.95
CA LYS A 176 -19.94 11.53 -26.92
C LYS A 176 -18.99 12.20 -27.91
N ASP A 177 -17.88 12.75 -27.41
CA ASP A 177 -16.88 13.42 -28.25
C ASP A 177 -16.12 12.41 -29.12
N GLY A 178 -15.83 11.22 -28.59
CA GLY A 178 -15.18 10.14 -29.34
C GLY A 178 -16.07 9.50 -30.42
N ALA A 179 -17.40 9.57 -30.27
CA ALA A 179 -18.36 9.11 -31.29
C ALA A 179 -18.62 10.15 -32.40
N SER A 180 -18.04 11.36 -32.30
CA SER A 180 -18.20 12.45 -33.27
C SER A 180 -17.12 12.47 -34.36
N PHE A 181 -16.23 11.48 -34.39
CA PHE A 181 -15.19 11.27 -35.42
C PHE A 181 -15.38 9.94 -36.15
#